data_AF-A0A7R9Y1D6-F1
#
_entry.id   AF-A0A7R9Y1D6-F1
#
_cell.length_a   1.000
_cell.length_b   1.000
_cell.length_c   1.000
_cell.angle_alpha   90.00
_cell.angle_beta   90.00
_cell.angle_gamma   90.00
#
_symmetry.space_group_name_H-M   'P 1'
#
loop_
_entity.id
_entity.type
_entity.pdbx_description
1 polymer ?
#
loop_
_entity_poly.entity_id
_entity_poly.type
_entity_poly.pdbx_seq_one_letter_code
_entity_poly.pdbx_strand_id
1 'polypeptide(L)'
;RAARAAAAPRAVTAASAATEERFRLNNIGPAEGAKTDKTRKGRGISAGQGATCGFGMRGQKSRSGTGTRPGFEGGQNPLYRRLPKLKGIAGGMPKGRTKFNTVNVRDLSANFAENDEVTMESIKAAGILKPTGAQRDLPLKILGEGEIDMKLTIKAGAATAGAVAKLEAAGCTVELGHGIRNKWVNPNSRRARRQRMREAGELASGPPADE
;
A
#
# COMPACT_ATOMS: atom_id res chain seq x y z
N ARG A 1 70.46 -13.29 -17.42
CA ARG A 1 70.55 -11.88 -17.88
C ARG A 1 69.43 -11.12 -17.18
N ALA A 2 69.77 -10.18 -16.29
CA ALA A 2 68.85 -9.54 -15.34
C ALA A 2 67.71 -8.76 -16.01
N ALA A 3 66.57 -8.70 -15.32
CA ALA A 3 65.34 -8.03 -15.72
C ALA A 3 65.51 -6.51 -15.88
N ARG A 4 64.89 -5.95 -16.93
CA ARG A 4 64.74 -4.49 -17.09
C ARG A 4 63.34 -4.12 -16.59
N ALA A 5 63.27 -3.49 -15.41
CA ALA A 5 62.06 -2.93 -14.87
C ALA A 5 61.50 -1.83 -15.79
N ALA A 6 60.22 -1.92 -16.15
CA ALA A 6 59.52 -0.89 -16.90
C ALA A 6 59.21 0.29 -15.96
N ALA A 7 59.57 1.51 -16.39
CA ALA A 7 59.32 2.74 -15.66
C ALA A 7 57.82 3.04 -15.56
N ALA A 8 57.34 3.34 -14.35
CA ALA A 8 55.98 3.79 -14.10
C ALA A 8 55.72 5.17 -14.73
N PRO A 9 54.51 5.45 -15.25
CA PRO A 9 54.18 6.78 -15.72
C PRO A 9 54.10 7.75 -14.55
N ARG A 10 54.78 8.89 -14.68
CA ARG A 10 54.71 10.02 -13.74
C ARG A 10 53.27 10.54 -13.67
N ALA A 11 52.64 10.43 -12.51
CA ALA A 11 51.40 11.12 -12.21
C ALA A 11 51.68 12.63 -12.18
N VAL A 12 51.15 13.37 -13.15
CA VAL A 12 51.11 14.83 -13.08
C VAL A 12 49.96 15.18 -12.12
N THR A 13 50.30 15.37 -10.86
CA THR A 13 49.38 15.90 -9.84
C THR A 13 49.18 17.39 -10.11
N ALA A 14 48.24 17.73 -10.99
CA ALA A 14 47.70 19.07 -11.08
C ALA A 14 46.60 19.21 -10.03
N ALA A 15 46.99 19.60 -8.82
CA ALA A 15 46.07 20.22 -7.87
C ALA A 15 45.74 21.61 -8.43
N SER A 16 44.53 21.80 -8.97
CA SER A 16 44.07 23.11 -9.42
C SER A 16 43.00 23.65 -8.47
N ALA A 17 43.42 24.63 -7.67
CA ALA A 17 42.70 25.83 -7.26
C ALA A 17 41.16 25.80 -7.27
N ALA A 18 40.60 26.01 -6.07
CA ALA A 18 39.20 26.37 -5.81
C ALA A 18 38.80 27.60 -6.64
N THR A 19 38.32 27.35 -7.85
CA THR A 19 37.65 28.31 -8.73
C THR A 19 36.18 28.06 -8.50
N GLU A 20 35.37 29.10 -8.28
CA GLU A 20 33.92 28.96 -8.12
C GLU A 20 33.35 28.03 -9.21
N GLU A 21 33.00 26.79 -8.84
CA GLU A 21 32.59 25.77 -9.79
C GLU A 21 31.15 26.04 -10.22
N ARG A 22 30.99 27.01 -11.12
CA ARG A 22 29.73 27.29 -11.78
C ARG A 22 29.36 26.06 -12.63
N PHE A 23 28.15 25.53 -12.42
CA PHE A 23 27.63 24.46 -13.27
C PHE A 23 27.61 24.89 -14.74
N ARG A 24 28.35 24.14 -15.56
CA ARG A 24 28.44 24.22 -17.01
C ARG A 24 28.24 22.81 -17.57
N LEU A 25 27.91 22.68 -18.85
CA LEU A 25 27.63 21.36 -19.44
C LEU A 25 28.84 20.41 -19.41
N ASN A 26 30.06 20.95 -19.29
CA ASN A 26 31.31 20.20 -19.30
C ASN A 26 31.79 19.76 -17.90
N ASN A 27 31.18 20.21 -16.81
CA ASN A 27 31.57 19.84 -15.43
C ASN A 27 30.43 19.20 -14.62
N ILE A 28 29.32 18.86 -15.26
CA ILE A 28 28.24 18.07 -14.66
C ILE A 28 28.47 16.58 -14.93
N GLY A 29 28.23 15.75 -13.93
CA GLY A 29 28.32 14.30 -14.02
C GLY A 29 27.34 13.63 -13.06
N PRO A 30 26.97 12.37 -13.32
CA PRO A 30 26.20 11.61 -12.34
C PRO A 30 27.01 11.38 -11.07
N ALA A 31 26.33 11.25 -9.93
CA ALA A 31 26.98 10.84 -8.69
C ALA A 31 27.65 9.47 -8.85
N GLU A 32 28.70 9.23 -8.06
CA GLU A 32 29.43 7.97 -8.10
C GLU A 32 28.49 6.80 -7.82
N GLY A 33 28.57 5.75 -8.65
CA GLY A 33 27.69 4.58 -8.56
C GLY A 33 26.28 4.75 -9.13
N ALA A 34 25.83 5.96 -9.49
CA ALA A 34 24.51 6.16 -10.08
C ALA A 34 24.37 5.51 -11.48
N LYS A 35 25.48 5.33 -12.20
CA LYS A 35 25.53 4.66 -13.50
C LYS A 35 26.66 3.64 -13.52
N THR A 36 26.31 2.37 -13.70
CA THR A 36 27.26 1.28 -13.87
C THR A 36 27.30 0.84 -15.34
N ASP A 37 28.50 0.62 -15.86
CA ASP A 37 28.67 0.13 -17.23
C ASP A 37 28.12 -1.29 -17.40
N LYS A 38 27.35 -1.51 -18.47
CA LYS A 38 26.77 -2.81 -18.78
C LYS A 38 27.82 -3.73 -19.39
N THR A 39 27.90 -4.97 -18.93
CA THR A 39 28.78 -5.98 -19.53
C THR A 39 28.31 -6.33 -20.94
N ARG A 40 29.14 -6.06 -21.95
CA ARG A 40 28.89 -6.43 -23.35
C ARG A 40 29.32 -7.87 -23.58
N LYS A 41 28.36 -8.80 -23.52
CA LYS A 41 28.60 -10.24 -23.69
C LYS A 41 29.13 -10.57 -25.11
N GLY A 42 29.93 -11.63 -25.22
CA GLY A 42 30.47 -12.10 -26.50
C GLY A 42 31.57 -11.21 -27.09
N ARG A 43 32.43 -10.62 -26.24
CA ARG A 43 33.55 -9.74 -26.63
C ARG A 43 34.87 -10.22 -26.01
N GLY A 44 35.31 -11.41 -26.40
CA GLY A 44 36.55 -12.00 -25.90
C GLY A 44 36.44 -12.50 -24.46
N ILE A 45 37.37 -13.38 -24.05
CA ILE A 45 37.34 -14.04 -22.73
C ILE A 45 37.70 -13.07 -21.61
N SER A 46 38.63 -12.15 -21.85
CA SER A 46 39.12 -11.20 -20.84
C SER A 46 38.06 -10.23 -20.32
N ALA A 47 36.98 -10.01 -21.09
CA ALA A 47 35.83 -9.19 -20.67
C ALA A 47 34.82 -9.95 -19.76
N GLY A 48 35.12 -11.21 -19.40
CA GLY A 48 34.33 -12.04 -18.49
C GLY A 48 33.36 -12.98 -19.23
N GLN A 49 32.33 -12.44 -19.87
CA GLN A 49 31.26 -13.23 -20.50
C GLN A 49 31.51 -13.48 -22.00
N GLY A 50 32.70 -14.04 -22.31
CA GLY A 50 33.21 -14.20 -23.67
C GLY A 50 32.67 -15.40 -24.44
N ALA A 51 33.11 -16.61 -24.08
CA ALA A 51 32.89 -17.81 -24.89
C ALA A 51 31.42 -18.25 -24.97
N THR A 52 30.76 -18.46 -23.81
CA THR A 52 29.38 -18.95 -23.73
C THR A 52 28.39 -17.88 -23.31
N CYS A 53 28.85 -16.63 -23.13
CA CYS A 53 28.06 -15.50 -22.63
C CYS A 53 27.34 -15.77 -21.28
N GLY A 54 27.80 -16.79 -20.53
CA GLY A 54 27.24 -17.21 -19.24
C GLY A 54 26.13 -18.25 -19.34
N PHE A 55 25.83 -18.76 -20.54
CA PHE A 55 24.78 -19.77 -20.76
C PHE A 55 25.27 -21.21 -20.63
N GLY A 56 26.58 -21.43 -20.54
CA GLY A 56 27.18 -22.76 -20.42
C GLY A 56 27.23 -23.52 -21.75
N MET A 57 27.17 -24.86 -21.66
CA MET A 57 27.21 -25.74 -22.82
C MET A 57 25.85 -25.78 -23.56
N ARG A 58 25.71 -26.70 -24.52
CA ARG A 58 24.48 -26.85 -25.33
C ARG A 58 23.32 -27.33 -24.45
N GLY A 59 22.15 -26.74 -24.65
CA GLY A 59 20.91 -27.11 -23.97
C GLY A 59 19.79 -26.13 -24.29
N GLN A 60 18.55 -26.44 -23.90
CA GLN A 60 17.38 -25.61 -24.22
C GLN A 60 17.55 -24.15 -23.75
N LYS A 61 18.13 -23.92 -22.56
CA LYS A 61 18.37 -22.57 -21.99
C LYS A 61 19.48 -21.76 -22.70
N SER A 62 20.31 -22.41 -23.53
CA SER A 62 21.39 -21.78 -24.29
C SER A 62 20.97 -21.38 -25.71
N ARG A 63 19.78 -21.83 -26.17
CA ARG A 63 19.27 -21.54 -27.51
C ARG A 63 18.55 -20.20 -27.52
N SER A 64 18.61 -19.52 -28.65
CA SER A 64 17.81 -18.31 -28.90
C SER A 64 16.32 -18.66 -28.96
N GLY A 65 15.48 -17.77 -28.44
CA GLY A 65 14.02 -17.90 -28.48
C GLY A 65 13.39 -17.83 -27.09
N THR A 66 12.07 -17.99 -27.04
CA THR A 66 11.32 -18.02 -25.78
C THR A 66 11.67 -19.29 -25.02
N GLY A 67 12.17 -19.12 -23.79
CA GLY A 67 12.42 -20.24 -22.89
C GLY A 67 11.13 -20.93 -22.43
N THR A 68 11.28 -21.86 -21.52
CA THR A 68 10.14 -22.52 -20.88
C THR A 68 9.32 -21.54 -20.04
N ARG A 69 7.98 -21.65 -20.07
CA ARG A 69 7.09 -20.81 -19.27
C ARG A 69 7.42 -20.91 -17.77
N PRO A 70 7.46 -19.78 -17.03
CA PRO A 70 7.58 -19.80 -15.57
C PRO A 70 6.52 -20.71 -14.93
N GLY A 71 6.96 -21.57 -14.01
CA GLY A 71 6.12 -22.57 -13.35
C GLY A 71 5.93 -23.88 -14.13
N PHE A 72 6.69 -24.14 -15.20
CA PHE A 72 6.76 -25.47 -15.82
C PHE A 72 7.85 -26.33 -15.18
N GLU A 73 7.49 -27.56 -14.79
CA GLU A 73 8.34 -28.50 -14.03
C GLU A 73 8.71 -29.74 -14.88
N GLY A 74 9.05 -29.58 -16.15
CA GLY A 74 9.58 -30.67 -16.98
C GLY A 74 8.56 -31.74 -17.41
N GLY A 75 7.27 -31.42 -17.39
CA GLY A 75 6.18 -32.37 -17.69
C GLY A 75 5.52 -32.96 -16.44
N GLN A 76 6.11 -32.77 -15.27
CA GLN A 76 5.45 -33.04 -14.00
C GLN A 76 4.24 -32.10 -13.83
N ASN A 77 3.17 -32.57 -13.18
CA ASN A 77 2.02 -31.73 -12.89
C ASN A 77 2.46 -30.52 -12.03
N PRO A 78 2.39 -29.26 -12.50
CA PRO A 78 3.00 -28.14 -11.80
C PRO A 78 2.40 -27.82 -10.43
N LEU A 79 3.16 -27.17 -9.54
CA LEU A 79 2.72 -26.80 -8.20
C LEU A 79 1.37 -26.06 -8.16
N TYR A 80 1.14 -25.10 -9.05
CA TYR A 80 -0.10 -24.32 -9.11
C TYR A 80 -1.33 -25.16 -9.54
N ARG A 81 -1.12 -26.39 -10.02
CA ARG A 81 -2.18 -27.39 -10.30
C ARG A 81 -2.30 -28.45 -9.21
N ARG A 82 -1.23 -28.73 -8.46
CA ARG A 82 -1.26 -29.67 -7.33
C ARG A 82 -2.04 -29.12 -6.14
N LEU A 83 -1.93 -27.80 -5.90
CA LEU A 83 -2.60 -27.15 -4.79
C LEU A 83 -4.06 -26.80 -5.13
N PRO A 84 -4.99 -26.95 -4.18
CA PRO A 84 -6.36 -26.50 -4.38
C PRO A 84 -6.40 -24.97 -4.51
N LYS A 85 -7.39 -24.46 -5.26
CA LYS A 85 -7.63 -23.02 -5.37
C LYS A 85 -8.04 -22.44 -4.01
N LEU A 86 -7.75 -21.16 -3.80
CA LEU A 86 -8.14 -20.44 -2.58
C LEU A 86 -9.65 -20.51 -2.34
N LYS A 87 -10.03 -20.61 -1.06
CA LYS A 87 -11.43 -20.61 -0.60
C LYS A 87 -12.18 -19.38 -1.13
N GLY A 88 -13.45 -19.56 -1.51
CA GLY A 88 -14.30 -18.51 -2.08
C GLY A 88 -14.03 -18.24 -3.56
N ILE A 89 -12.77 -18.00 -3.95
CA ILE A 89 -12.39 -17.69 -5.34
C ILE A 89 -12.74 -18.86 -6.27
N ALA A 90 -12.50 -20.10 -5.83
CA ALA A 90 -12.82 -21.31 -6.59
C ALA A 90 -14.31 -21.41 -6.97
N GLY A 91 -15.21 -20.88 -6.11
CA GLY A 91 -16.65 -20.88 -6.31
C GLY A 91 -17.22 -19.57 -6.85
N GLY A 92 -16.39 -18.63 -7.29
CA GLY A 92 -16.83 -17.35 -7.86
C GLY A 92 -17.28 -16.29 -6.83
N MET A 93 -17.04 -16.50 -5.53
CA MET A 93 -17.36 -15.50 -4.51
C MET A 93 -16.46 -14.27 -4.69
N PRO A 94 -17.02 -13.04 -4.76
CA PRO A 94 -16.22 -11.82 -4.86
C PRO A 94 -15.31 -11.65 -3.64
N LYS A 95 -14.08 -11.18 -3.87
CA LYS A 95 -13.13 -10.87 -2.80
C LYS A 95 -13.68 -9.74 -1.91
N GLY A 96 -13.52 -9.89 -0.60
CA GLY A 96 -13.80 -8.82 0.35
C GLY A 96 -13.01 -7.55 0.02
N ARG A 97 -13.73 -6.43 -0.17
CA ARG A 97 -13.14 -5.10 -0.39
C ARG A 97 -13.20 -4.29 0.91
N THR A 98 -12.25 -3.37 1.06
CA THR A 98 -12.25 -2.40 2.16
C THR A 98 -13.46 -1.48 2.05
N LYS A 99 -14.21 -1.33 3.14
CA LYS A 99 -15.45 -0.53 3.20
C LYS A 99 -15.26 0.83 3.88
N PHE A 100 -14.10 1.04 4.50
CA PHE A 100 -13.81 2.24 5.27
C PHE A 100 -12.36 2.64 5.05
N ASN A 101 -12.09 3.93 5.19
CA ASN A 101 -10.75 4.46 5.40
C ASN A 101 -10.47 4.46 6.89
N THR A 102 -9.45 3.74 7.33
CA THR A 102 -9.16 3.56 8.76
C THR A 102 -8.11 4.55 9.23
N VAL A 103 -8.35 5.16 10.40
CA VAL A 103 -7.38 6.01 11.11
C VAL A 103 -7.32 5.58 12.57
N ASN A 104 -6.12 5.55 13.14
CA ASN A 104 -5.93 5.21 14.54
C ASN A 104 -6.00 6.46 15.43
N VAL A 105 -6.37 6.28 16.70
CA VAL A 105 -6.40 7.36 17.69
C VAL A 105 -5.01 8.00 17.87
N ARG A 106 -3.92 7.21 17.79
CA ARG A 106 -2.54 7.72 17.81
C ARG A 106 -2.30 8.81 16.75
N ASP A 107 -2.80 8.62 15.54
CA ASP A 107 -2.58 9.56 14.44
C ASP A 107 -3.37 10.85 14.66
N LEU A 108 -4.49 10.78 15.38
CA LEU A 108 -5.27 11.95 15.77
C LEU A 108 -4.52 12.78 16.83
N SER A 109 -3.99 12.12 17.87
CA SER A 109 -3.22 12.76 18.93
C SER A 109 -1.98 13.50 18.40
N ALA A 110 -1.32 12.98 17.36
CA ALA A 110 -0.09 13.59 16.83
C ALA A 110 -0.31 14.81 15.92
N ASN A 111 -1.50 14.96 15.32
CA ASN A 111 -1.70 15.89 14.20
C ASN A 111 -2.79 16.94 14.42
N PHE A 112 -3.60 16.80 15.48
CA PHE A 112 -4.69 17.74 15.79
C PHE A 112 -4.45 18.43 17.12
N ALA A 113 -4.99 19.63 17.27
CA ALA A 113 -4.96 20.40 18.51
C ALA A 113 -6.29 20.25 19.27
N GLU A 114 -6.31 20.73 20.52
CA GLU A 114 -7.50 20.67 21.36
C GLU A 114 -8.68 21.46 20.76
N ASN A 115 -9.86 20.85 20.74
CA ASN A 115 -11.11 21.31 20.15
C ASN A 115 -11.19 21.30 18.61
N ASP A 116 -10.23 20.68 17.92
CA ASP A 116 -10.32 20.54 16.47
C ASP A 116 -11.45 19.59 16.02
N GLU A 117 -12.02 19.88 14.85
CA GLU A 117 -12.98 19.01 14.19
C GLU A 117 -12.29 17.98 13.28
N VAL A 118 -12.43 16.69 13.62
CA VAL A 118 -11.91 15.57 12.84
C VAL A 118 -12.99 15.10 11.85
N THR A 119 -12.90 15.59 10.62
CA THR A 119 -13.68 15.17 9.45
C THR A 119 -12.79 14.49 8.40
N MET A 120 -13.39 13.80 7.42
CA MET A 120 -12.63 13.21 6.30
C MET A 120 -11.81 14.25 5.50
N GLU A 121 -12.24 15.51 5.47
CA GLU A 121 -11.53 16.60 4.78
C GLU A 121 -10.36 17.10 5.61
N SER A 122 -10.55 17.29 6.93
CA SER A 122 -9.48 17.68 7.85
C SER A 122 -8.32 16.67 7.85
N ILE A 123 -8.60 15.37 7.81
CA ILE A 123 -7.59 14.30 7.78
C ILE A 123 -6.81 14.30 6.45
N LYS A 124 -7.46 14.67 5.35
CA LYS A 124 -6.77 14.85 4.05
C LYS A 124 -5.87 16.08 4.09
N ALA A 125 -6.35 17.18 4.68
CA ALA A 125 -5.58 18.42 4.81
C ALA A 125 -4.34 18.23 5.71
N ALA A 126 -4.49 17.50 6.82
CA ALA A 126 -3.40 17.08 7.70
C ALA A 126 -2.43 16.08 7.04
N GLY A 127 -2.76 15.54 5.86
CA GLY A 127 -1.89 14.63 5.11
C GLY A 127 -1.81 13.21 5.67
N ILE A 128 -2.61 12.88 6.70
CA ILE A 128 -2.67 11.56 7.34
C ILE A 128 -3.21 10.50 6.37
N LEU A 129 -4.25 10.86 5.61
CA LEU A 129 -4.80 10.00 4.56
C LEU A 129 -4.76 10.69 3.19
N LYS A 130 -4.25 9.97 2.20
CA LYS A 130 -4.28 10.36 0.77
C LYS A 130 -5.12 9.35 -0.02
N PRO A 131 -6.45 9.38 0.09
CA PRO A 131 -7.31 8.37 -0.53
C PRO A 131 -7.29 8.48 -2.07
N THR A 132 -7.14 7.33 -2.73
CA THR A 132 -7.08 7.22 -4.20
C THR A 132 -8.17 6.30 -4.75
N GLY A 133 -8.65 6.59 -5.96
CA GLY A 133 -9.68 5.81 -6.64
C GLY A 133 -10.89 5.51 -5.75
N ALA A 134 -11.20 4.22 -5.59
CA ALA A 134 -12.33 3.74 -4.78
C ALA A 134 -12.29 4.17 -3.31
N GLN A 135 -11.13 4.54 -2.75
CA GLN A 135 -11.02 5.00 -1.36
C GLN A 135 -11.61 6.40 -1.15
N ARG A 136 -11.77 7.21 -2.20
CA ARG A 136 -12.30 8.58 -2.07
C ARG A 136 -13.77 8.58 -1.62
N ASP A 137 -14.51 7.56 -2.02
CA ASP A 137 -15.93 7.39 -1.71
C ASP A 137 -16.17 6.61 -0.40
N LEU A 138 -15.10 6.11 0.24
CA LEU A 138 -15.23 5.34 1.47
C LEU A 138 -15.38 6.27 2.68
N PRO A 139 -16.31 5.97 3.60
CA PRO A 139 -16.41 6.71 4.85
C PRO A 139 -15.23 6.45 5.77
N LEU A 140 -15.00 7.38 6.70
CA LEU A 140 -13.97 7.29 7.73
C LEU A 140 -14.36 6.29 8.82
N LYS A 141 -13.40 5.48 9.26
CA LYS A 141 -13.52 4.63 10.44
C LYS A 141 -12.38 4.83 11.42
N ILE A 142 -12.69 4.97 12.70
CA ILE A 142 -11.69 5.19 13.75
C ILE A 142 -11.41 3.90 14.53
N LEU A 143 -10.13 3.61 14.70
CA LEU A 143 -9.58 2.44 15.35
C LEU A 143 -8.88 2.83 16.65
N GLY A 144 -9.00 2.00 17.69
CA GLY A 144 -8.63 2.37 19.07
C GLY A 144 -7.17 2.17 19.45
N GLU A 145 -6.24 2.17 18.48
CA GLU A 145 -4.81 2.05 18.77
C GLU A 145 -4.21 3.42 19.16
N GLY A 146 -3.51 3.47 20.30
CA GLY A 146 -2.96 4.70 20.88
C GLY A 146 -3.76 5.25 22.07
N GLU A 147 -3.27 6.36 22.60
CA GLU A 147 -3.85 7.17 23.69
C GLU A 147 -4.13 8.57 23.19
N ILE A 148 -5.08 9.25 23.83
CA ILE A 148 -5.51 10.59 23.49
C ILE A 148 -5.91 11.32 24.76
N ASP A 149 -5.23 12.44 25.02
CA ASP A 149 -5.46 13.27 26.21
C ASP A 149 -6.16 14.59 25.86
N MET A 150 -6.44 14.82 24.57
CA MET A 150 -7.01 16.05 24.05
C MET A 150 -8.47 15.85 23.66
N LYS A 151 -9.27 16.90 23.86
CA LYS A 151 -10.68 16.91 23.45
C LYS A 151 -10.79 17.20 21.96
N LEU A 152 -11.44 16.31 21.21
CA LEU A 152 -11.70 16.48 19.78
C LEU A 152 -13.18 16.31 19.47
N THR A 153 -13.65 16.96 18.40
CA THR A 153 -15.00 16.72 17.84
C THR A 153 -14.86 15.83 16.62
N ILE A 154 -15.32 14.59 16.70
CA ILE A 154 -15.05 13.56 15.72
C ILE A 154 -16.31 13.24 14.90
N LYS A 155 -16.24 13.46 13.59
CA LYS A 155 -17.32 13.15 12.62
C LYS A 155 -16.88 12.00 11.72
N ALA A 156 -17.30 10.78 12.05
CA ALA A 156 -16.89 9.56 11.35
C ALA A 156 -18.09 8.71 10.89
N GLY A 157 -17.87 7.85 9.89
CA GLY A 157 -18.89 6.90 9.47
C GLY A 157 -19.06 5.76 10.46
N ALA A 158 -17.95 5.28 11.05
CA ALA A 158 -17.96 4.25 12.09
C ALA A 158 -16.79 4.41 13.06
N ALA A 159 -16.91 3.86 14.25
CA ALA A 159 -15.80 3.70 15.18
C ALA A 159 -15.80 2.29 15.77
N THR A 160 -14.65 1.79 16.18
CA THR A 160 -14.57 0.54 16.95
C THR A 160 -14.99 0.80 18.40
N ALA A 161 -15.56 -0.21 19.07
CA ALA A 161 -16.00 -0.07 20.47
C ALA A 161 -14.86 0.41 21.39
N GLY A 162 -13.65 -0.13 21.21
CA GLY A 162 -12.47 0.32 21.96
C GLY A 162 -12.03 1.75 21.64
N ALA A 163 -12.27 2.24 20.42
CA ALA A 163 -12.01 3.65 20.09
C ALA A 163 -13.03 4.56 20.77
N VAL A 164 -14.32 4.21 20.73
CA VAL A 164 -15.39 5.00 21.36
C VAL A 164 -15.13 5.16 22.85
N ALA A 165 -14.85 4.06 23.57
CA ALA A 165 -14.56 4.10 25.00
C ALA A 165 -13.37 5.01 25.35
N LYS A 166 -12.29 4.98 24.56
CA LYS A 166 -11.12 5.85 24.77
C LYS A 166 -11.42 7.32 24.48
N LEU A 167 -12.16 7.59 23.40
CA LEU A 167 -12.54 8.94 23.01
C LEU A 167 -13.49 9.58 24.03
N GLU A 168 -14.46 8.82 24.52
CA GLU A 168 -15.37 9.26 25.59
C GLU A 168 -14.61 9.49 26.91
N ALA A 169 -13.65 8.64 27.27
CA ALA A 169 -12.81 8.82 28.45
C ALA A 169 -11.96 10.10 28.40
N ALA A 170 -11.50 10.49 27.20
CA ALA A 170 -10.81 11.75 26.95
C ALA A 170 -11.74 12.97 26.86
N GLY A 171 -13.07 12.77 26.96
CA GLY A 171 -14.06 13.84 26.84
C GLY A 171 -14.28 14.35 25.42
N CYS A 172 -14.02 13.52 24.41
CA CYS A 172 -14.28 13.84 23.00
C CYS A 172 -15.75 13.63 22.63
N THR A 173 -16.26 14.44 21.71
CA THR A 173 -17.60 14.28 21.15
C THR A 173 -17.52 13.43 19.88
N VAL A 174 -18.22 12.29 19.85
CA VAL A 174 -18.18 11.34 18.71
C VAL A 174 -19.53 11.31 17.98
N GLU A 175 -19.58 11.87 16.78
CA GLU A 175 -20.72 11.82 15.87
C GLU A 175 -20.52 10.72 14.82
N LEU A 176 -21.40 9.70 14.85
CA LEU A 176 -21.36 8.54 13.96
C LEU A 176 -22.36 8.67 12.79
N GLY A 177 -22.08 8.00 11.68
CA GLY A 177 -22.95 7.94 10.49
C GLY A 177 -22.59 8.95 9.39
N HIS A 178 -21.53 9.74 9.58
CA HIS A 178 -21.11 10.71 8.58
C HIS A 178 -20.62 10.02 7.28
N GLY A 179 -21.18 10.43 6.14
CA GLY A 179 -20.85 9.86 4.82
C GLY A 179 -21.51 8.53 4.49
N ILE A 180 -22.41 8.01 5.35
CA ILE A 180 -23.19 6.80 5.07
C ILE A 180 -24.56 7.20 4.49
N ARG A 181 -24.92 6.65 3.33
CA ARG A 181 -26.23 6.87 2.71
C ARG A 181 -27.29 5.98 3.35
N ASN A 182 -28.46 6.54 3.62
CA ASN A 182 -29.62 5.80 4.09
C ASN A 182 -30.07 4.77 3.05
N LYS A 183 -30.32 3.55 3.51
CA LYS A 183 -30.84 2.49 2.65
C LYS A 183 -32.29 2.80 2.32
N TRP A 184 -32.62 2.87 1.03
CA TRP A 184 -34.02 2.95 0.61
C TRP A 184 -34.76 1.66 1.02
N VAL A 185 -35.90 1.83 1.68
CA VAL A 185 -36.79 0.75 2.08
C VAL A 185 -38.18 1.05 1.54
N ASN A 186 -38.80 0.05 0.90
CA ASN A 186 -40.16 0.20 0.40
C ASN A 186 -41.13 0.46 1.59
N PRO A 187 -41.83 1.61 1.62
CA PRO A 187 -42.73 1.98 2.71
C PRO A 187 -43.91 1.02 2.87
N ASN A 188 -44.30 0.33 1.80
CA ASN A 188 -45.41 -0.64 1.80
C ASN A 188 -44.97 -2.06 2.19
N SER A 189 -43.68 -2.28 2.47
CA SER A 189 -43.21 -3.59 2.91
C SER A 189 -43.83 -3.98 4.26
N ARG A 190 -44.17 -5.27 4.43
CA ARG A 190 -44.75 -5.80 5.69
C ARG A 190 -43.89 -5.45 6.91
N ARG A 191 -42.57 -5.36 6.72
CA ARG A 191 -41.61 -4.95 7.75
C ARG A 191 -41.73 -3.47 8.11
N ALA A 192 -41.80 -2.58 7.12
CA ALA A 192 -41.97 -1.14 7.34
C ALA A 192 -43.33 -0.82 7.96
N ARG A 193 -44.41 -1.50 7.54
CA ARG A 193 -45.74 -1.36 8.15
C ARG A 193 -45.75 -1.80 9.62
N ARG A 194 -45.12 -2.93 9.95
CA ARG A 194 -44.99 -3.37 11.36
C ARG A 194 -44.13 -2.43 12.20
N GLN A 195 -43.07 -1.86 11.65
CA GLN A 195 -42.29 -0.82 12.34
C GLN A 195 -43.14 0.42 12.63
N ARG A 196 -43.89 0.92 11.64
CA ARG A 196 -44.81 2.06 11.83
C ARG A 196 -45.89 1.77 12.87
N MET A 197 -46.50 0.59 12.85
CA MET A 197 -47.49 0.19 13.85
C MET A 197 -46.88 0.04 15.25
N ARG A 198 -45.60 -0.33 15.38
CA ARG A 198 -44.88 -0.33 16.66
C ARG A 198 -44.53 1.08 17.14
N GLU A 199 -44.05 1.94 16.25
CA GLU A 199 -43.77 3.35 16.52
C GLU A 199 -45.05 4.13 16.88
N ALA A 200 -46.19 3.75 16.29
CA ALA A 200 -47.51 4.29 16.59
C ALA A 200 -48.21 3.63 17.81
N GLY A 201 -47.60 2.63 18.44
CA GLY A 201 -48.12 1.99 19.65
C GLY A 201 -49.25 0.96 19.44
N GLU A 202 -49.54 0.55 18.21
CA GLU A 202 -50.61 -0.39 17.84
C GLU A 202 -50.20 -1.88 17.94
N LEU A 203 -48.90 -2.16 18.12
CA LEU A 203 -48.35 -3.53 18.16
C LEU A 203 -47.33 -3.65 19.30
N ALA A 204 -47.46 -4.70 20.14
CA ALA A 204 -46.55 -4.99 21.24
C ALA A 204 -45.07 -5.07 20.78
N SER A 205 -44.17 -4.56 21.63
CA SER A 205 -42.74 -4.34 21.32
C SER A 205 -41.88 -5.61 21.24
N GLY A 206 -42.43 -6.80 21.52
CA GLY A 206 -41.70 -8.08 21.50
C GLY A 206 -41.60 -8.75 20.12
N PRO A 207 -40.56 -9.58 19.85
CA PRO A 207 -40.55 -10.46 18.68
C PRO A 207 -41.74 -11.44 18.73
N PRO A 208 -42.27 -11.91 17.59
CA PRO A 208 -43.25 -12.99 17.60
C PRO A 208 -42.61 -14.22 18.26
N ALA A 209 -43.35 -14.92 19.13
CA ALA A 209 -42.92 -16.23 19.62
C ALA A 209 -42.67 -17.13 18.41
N ASP A 210 -41.50 -17.76 18.36
CA ASP A 210 -41.11 -18.69 17.31
C ASP A 210 -41.90 -20.00 17.47
N GLU A 211 -42.70 -20.34 16.46
CA GLU A 211 -43.04 -21.71 16.06
C GLU A 211 -42.44 -21.97 14.67
#